data_AF-A0A2S6QQP3-F1
#
_entry.id   AF-A0A2S6QQP3-F1
#
_cell.length_a   1.000
_cell.length_b   1.000
_cell.length_c   1.000
_cell.angle_alpha   90.00
_cell.angle_beta   90.00
_cell.angle_gamma   90.00
#
_symmetry.space_group_name_H-M   'P 1'
#
loop_
_entity.id
_entity.type
_entity.pdbx_description
1 polymer ?
#
loop_
_entity_poly.entity_id
_entity_poly.type
_entity_poly.pdbx_seq_one_letter_code
_entity_poly.pdbx_strand_id
1 'polypeptide(L)'
;MISNLKKFNVNKPNFNPALIRLLYMVAFGIIAYILIWPLLALSVIQFGFQLFEGIPNSRLVNLSNQIIVYIVQIFDYITYQTDQKPYPFSSLPIKTDKKTKTKSKK
;
A
#
# COMPACT_ATOMS: atom_id res chain seq x y z
N MET A 1 -16.00 9.05 -59.46
CA MET A 1 -14.56 8.99 -59.14
C MET A 1 -14.32 9.83 -57.89
N ILE A 2 -14.45 9.25 -56.70
CA ILE A 2 -14.06 9.91 -55.44
C ILE A 2 -13.24 8.91 -54.64
N SER A 3 -12.09 9.42 -54.23
CA SER A 3 -10.83 8.77 -53.94
C SER A 3 -10.78 8.00 -52.63
N ASN A 4 -10.03 6.89 -52.69
CA ASN A 4 -9.39 6.18 -51.59
C ASN A 4 -9.09 7.06 -50.37
N LEU A 5 -9.94 6.98 -49.35
CA LEU A 5 -9.58 7.39 -48.00
C LEU A 5 -8.58 6.37 -47.47
N LYS A 6 -7.30 6.75 -47.58
CA LYS A 6 -6.18 6.09 -46.93
C LYS A 6 -6.54 5.98 -45.45
N LYS A 7 -7.00 4.78 -45.03
CA LYS A 7 -7.23 4.44 -43.62
C LYS A 7 -5.94 4.79 -42.89
N PHE A 8 -5.97 5.86 -42.11
CA PHE A 8 -4.91 6.16 -41.16
C PHE A 8 -4.81 4.94 -40.26
N ASN A 9 -3.76 4.15 -40.48
CA ASN A 9 -3.33 3.10 -39.58
C ASN A 9 -2.84 3.83 -38.33
N VAL A 10 -3.77 4.18 -37.44
CA VAL A 10 -3.47 4.72 -36.13
C VAL A 10 -2.73 3.61 -35.42
N ASN A 11 -1.40 3.73 -35.42
CA ASN A 11 -0.50 2.81 -34.75
C ASN A 11 -0.97 2.74 -33.29
N LYS A 12 -1.60 1.62 -32.91
CA LYS A 12 -2.07 1.45 -31.54
C LYS A 12 -0.82 1.51 -30.67
N PRO A 13 -0.67 2.52 -29.80
CA PRO A 13 0.45 2.54 -28.88
C PRO A 13 0.48 1.20 -28.15
N ASN A 14 1.58 0.47 -28.33
CA ASN A 14 1.89 -0.78 -27.66
C ASN A 14 2.15 -0.49 -26.18
N PHE A 15 1.09 -0.13 -25.46
CA PHE A 15 1.13 0.05 -24.01
C PHE A 15 1.41 -1.32 -23.39
N ASN A 16 2.70 -1.59 -23.15
CA ASN A 16 3.10 -2.76 -22.40
C ASN A 16 2.47 -2.65 -21.01
N PRO A 17 1.63 -3.61 -20.58
CA PRO A 17 1.01 -3.58 -19.25
C PRO A 17 2.07 -3.55 -18.13
N ALA A 18 3.30 -3.99 -18.42
CA ALA A 18 4.46 -3.85 -17.55
C ALA A 18 4.83 -2.39 -17.23
N LEU A 19 4.68 -1.45 -18.17
CA LEU A 19 4.99 -0.03 -17.93
C LEU A 19 3.97 0.62 -16.98
N ILE A 20 2.70 0.23 -17.09
CA ILE A 20 1.68 0.65 -16.13
C ILE A 20 2.01 0.11 -14.73
N ARG A 21 2.42 -1.15 -14.61
CA ARG A 21 2.85 -1.74 -13.33
C ARG A 21 4.04 -0.96 -12.75
N LEU A 22 5.04 -0.63 -13.59
CA LEU A 22 6.20 0.16 -13.17
C LEU A 22 5.80 1.53 -12.62
N LEU A 23 4.86 2.23 -13.26
CA LEU A 23 4.35 3.52 -12.77
C LEU A 23 3.71 3.38 -11.38
N TYR A 24 2.91 2.32 -11.16
CA TYR A 24 2.36 2.03 -9.84
C TYR A 24 3.45 1.69 -8.82
N MET A 25 4.47 0.92 -9.20
CA MET A 25 5.58 0.60 -8.29
C MET A 25 6.31 1.85 -7.81
N VAL A 26 6.59 2.80 -8.71
CA VAL A 26 7.23 4.06 -8.35
C VAL A 26 6.30 4.90 -7.46
N ALA A 27 5.02 5.04 -7.84
CA ALA A 27 4.05 5.81 -7.04
C ALA A 27 3.89 5.26 -5.62
N PHE A 28 3.73 3.95 -5.47
CA PHE A 28 3.63 3.31 -4.15
C PHE A 28 4.96 3.32 -3.39
N GLY A 29 6.10 3.21 -4.08
CA GLY A 29 7.42 3.38 -3.47
C GLY A 29 7.59 4.77 -2.83
N ILE A 30 7.12 5.83 -3.48
CA ILE A 30 7.10 7.19 -2.92
C ILE A 30 6.20 7.25 -1.68
N ILE A 31 5.02 6.64 -1.72
CA ILE A 31 4.11 6.57 -0.57
C ILE A 31 4.77 5.84 0.60
N ALA A 32 5.41 4.69 0.37
CA ALA A 32 6.15 3.95 1.38
C ALA A 32 7.29 4.79 1.98
N TYR A 33 8.02 5.54 1.15
CA TYR A 33 9.06 6.44 1.61
C TYR A 33 8.54 7.53 2.55
N ILE A 34 7.39 8.14 2.22
CA ILE A 34 6.76 9.15 3.09
C ILE A 34 6.28 8.53 4.42
N LEU A 35 5.79 7.29 4.41
CA LEU A 35 5.30 6.59 5.60
C LEU A 35 6.40 6.20 6.61
N ILE A 36 7.66 6.16 6.20
CA ILE A 36 8.79 5.90 7.10
C ILE A 36 8.93 7.03 8.14
N TRP A 37 8.70 8.29 7.75
CA TRP A 37 8.80 9.45 8.64
C TRP A 37 7.85 9.43 9.85
N PRO A 38 6.52 9.24 9.68
CA PRO A 38 5.63 9.12 10.82
C PRO A 38 5.92 7.86 11.66
N LEU A 39 6.43 6.79 11.04
CA LEU A 39 6.85 5.59 11.77
C LEU A 39 8.03 5.88 12.71
N LEU A 40 9.02 6.63 12.21
CA LEU A 40 10.16 7.08 13.00
C LEU A 40 9.70 8.00 14.15
N ALA A 41 8.82 8.96 13.87
CA ALA A 41 8.25 9.84 14.89
C ALA A 41 7.51 9.05 15.99
N LEU A 42 6.69 8.06 15.60
CA LEU A 42 6.01 7.15 16.54
C LEU A 42 7.00 6.38 17.40
N SER A 43 8.11 5.91 16.84
CA SER A 43 9.15 5.20 17.59
C SER A 43 9.81 6.10 18.64
N VAL A 44 10.14 7.34 18.30
CA VAL A 44 10.70 8.32 19.24
C VAL A 44 9.71 8.64 20.36
N ILE A 45 8.43 8.84 20.02
CA ILE A 45 7.37 9.10 21.01
C ILE A 45 7.22 7.90 21.95
N GLN A 46 7.18 6.66 21.42
CA GLN A 46 7.11 5.44 22.22
C GLN A 46 8.31 5.30 23.16
N PHE A 47 9.51 5.62 22.70
CA PHE A 47 10.70 5.64 23.54
C PHE A 47 10.58 6.66 24.68
N GLY A 48 10.01 7.85 24.40
CA GLY A 48 9.69 8.82 25.44
C GLY A 48 8.72 8.26 26.49
N PHE A 49 7.60 7.65 26.06
CA PHE A 49 6.65 7.00 26.97
C PHE A 49 7.30 5.89 27.78
N GLN A 50 8.18 5.09 27.18
CA GLN A 50 8.92 4.05 27.90
C GLN A 50 9.79 4.63 29.02
N LEU A 51 10.34 5.83 28.85
CA LEU A 51 11.17 6.49 29.86
C LEU A 51 10.35 7.09 31.02
N PHE A 52 9.15 7.60 30.73
CA PHE A 52 8.27 8.22 31.74
C PHE A 52 7.33 7.23 32.44
N GLU A 53 6.66 6.36 31.68
CA GLU A 53 5.63 5.42 32.17
C GLU A 53 6.15 3.98 32.33
N GLY A 54 7.34 3.67 31.81
CA GLY A 54 7.92 2.32 31.88
C GLY A 54 7.27 1.28 30.96
N ILE A 55 6.19 1.65 30.26
CA ILE A 55 5.41 0.77 29.39
C ILE A 55 5.10 1.51 28.09
N PRO A 56 5.26 0.88 26.91
CA PRO A 56 4.89 1.52 25.65
C PRO A 56 3.36 1.56 25.51
N ASN A 57 2.83 2.71 25.07
CA ASN A 57 1.39 2.90 24.91
C ASN A 57 0.83 1.96 23.80
N SER A 58 -0.06 1.06 24.19
CA SER A 58 -0.64 0.04 23.30
C SER A 58 -1.38 0.63 22.09
N ARG A 59 -1.96 1.83 22.21
CA ARG A 59 -2.64 2.52 21.10
C ARG A 59 -1.65 2.99 20.04
N LEU A 60 -0.52 3.56 20.47
CA LEU A 60 0.54 4.01 19.56
C LEU A 60 1.21 2.82 18.87
N VAL A 61 1.43 1.72 19.59
CA VAL A 61 1.96 0.47 19.03
C VAL A 61 1.03 -0.11 17.97
N ASN A 62 -0.28 -0.10 18.23
CA ASN A 62 -1.26 -0.56 17.23
C ASN A 62 -1.28 0.33 15.98
N LEU A 63 -1.12 1.65 16.14
CA LEU A 63 -1.02 2.59 15.02
C LEU A 63 0.25 2.32 14.20
N SER A 64 1.41 2.21 14.84
CA SER A 64 2.66 1.89 14.14
C SER A 64 2.57 0.55 13.42
N ASN A 65 1.92 -0.45 14.01
CA ASN A 65 1.68 -1.73 13.37
C ASN A 65 0.85 -1.61 12.10
N GLN A 66 -0.22 -0.79 12.08
CA GLN A 66 -1.02 -0.56 10.89
C GLN A 66 -0.19 0.06 9.76
N ILE A 67 0.67 1.03 10.08
CA ILE A 67 1.58 1.65 9.12
C ILE A 67 2.58 0.62 8.57
N ILE A 68 3.22 -0.18 9.44
CA ILE A 68 4.18 -1.21 9.03
C ILE A 68 3.53 -2.21 8.08
N VAL A 69 2.34 -2.69 8.42
CA VAL A 69 1.62 -3.68 7.61
C VAL A 69 1.25 -3.10 6.25
N TYR A 70 0.91 -1.80 6.17
CA TYR A 70 0.69 -1.13 4.89
C TYR A 70 1.98 -0.98 4.06
N ILE A 71 3.11 -0.64 4.69
CA ILE A 71 4.42 -0.59 4.01
C ILE A 71 4.80 -1.97 3.46
N VAL A 72 4.59 -3.04 4.23
CA VAL A 72 4.84 -4.42 3.77
C VAL A 72 3.97 -4.77 2.57
N GLN A 73 2.67 -4.43 2.60
CA GLN A 73 1.77 -4.65 1.46
C GLN A 73 2.26 -3.93 0.19
N ILE A 74 2.80 -2.71 0.32
CA ILE A 74 3.42 -1.99 -0.79
C ILE A 74 4.67 -2.72 -1.29
N PHE A 75 5.55 -3.12 -0.37
CA PHE A 75 6.79 -3.82 -0.73
C PHE A 75 6.52 -5.14 -1.43
N ASP A 76 5.57 -5.94 -0.94
CA ASP A 76 5.17 -7.19 -1.59
C ASP A 76 4.74 -6.95 -3.06
N TYR A 77 4.05 -5.84 -3.33
CA TYR A 77 3.60 -5.51 -4.69
C TYR A 77 4.76 -5.10 -5.60
N ILE A 78 5.69 -4.25 -5.11
CA ILE A 78 6.82 -3.77 -5.91
C ILE A 78 7.92 -4.82 -6.11
N THR A 79 8.05 -5.79 -5.21
CA THR A 79 9.03 -6.89 -5.30
C THR A 79 8.48 -8.11 -6.03
N TYR A 80 7.28 -8.02 -6.62
CA TYR A 80 6.61 -9.14 -7.30
C TYR A 80 6.29 -10.32 -6.36
N GLN A 81 6.30 -10.12 -5.03
CA GLN A 81 5.85 -11.10 -4.06
C GLN A 81 4.33 -11.32 -4.15
N THR A 82 3.59 -10.28 -4.57
CA THR A 82 2.16 -10.34 -4.86
C THR A 82 1.79 -9.55 -6.11
N ASP A 83 0.78 -10.03 -6.83
CA ASP A 83 0.15 -9.30 -7.92
C ASP A 83 -1.07 -8.47 -7.45
N GLN A 84 -1.44 -8.61 -6.16
CA GLN A 84 -2.49 -7.79 -5.54
C GLN A 84 -1.96 -6.38 -5.29
N LYS A 85 -2.64 -5.38 -5.84
CA LYS A 85 -2.31 -3.96 -5.62
C LYS A 85 -2.57 -3.59 -4.16
N PRO A 86 -1.74 -2.74 -3.53
CA PRO A 86 -2.01 -2.26 -2.17
C PRO A 86 -3.25 -1.34 -2.11
N TYR A 87 -3.72 -1.07 -0.89
CA TYR A 87 -4.78 -0.07 -0.65
C TYR A 87 -4.45 1.27 -1.36
N PRO A 88 -5.43 2.01 -1.92
CA PRO A 88 -6.89 1.83 -1.86
C PRO A 88 -7.49 0.83 -2.85
N PHE A 89 -6.68 0.12 -3.64
CA PHE A 89 -7.19 -0.80 -4.66
C PHE A 89 -7.51 -2.19 -4.12
N SER A 90 -7.05 -2.51 -2.91
CA SER A 90 -7.38 -3.73 -2.17
C SER A 90 -7.80 -3.39 -0.74
N SER A 91 -8.19 -4.40 0.04
CA SER A 91 -8.55 -4.24 1.46
C SER A 91 -7.38 -3.67 2.26
N LEU A 92 -7.68 -2.74 3.18
CA LEU A 92 -6.72 -2.31 4.19
C LEU A 92 -6.18 -3.53 4.93
N PRO A 93 -4.86 -3.67 5.05
CA PRO A 93 -4.30 -4.81 5.72
C PRO A 93 -4.40 -4.58 7.23
N ILE A 94 -5.52 -5.04 7.80
CA ILE A 94 -5.77 -5.00 9.24
C ILE A 94 -5.22 -6.29 9.82
N LYS A 95 -4.23 -6.20 10.73
CA LYS A 95 -3.93 -7.31 11.64
C LYS A 95 -5.17 -7.49 12.52
N THR A 96 -6.05 -8.39 12.10
CA THR A 96 -7.15 -8.82 12.94
C THR A 96 -6.54 -9.61 14.08
N ASP A 97 -6.44 -8.98 15.26
CA ASP A 97 -6.51 -9.75 16.48
C ASP A 97 -7.83 -10.50 16.40
N LYS A 98 -7.77 -11.82 16.12
CA LYS A 98 -8.93 -12.70 16.10
C LYS A 98 -9.60 -12.64 17.48
N LYS A 99 -10.51 -11.69 17.68
CA LYS A 99 -11.75 -11.93 18.41
C LYS A 99 -12.82 -12.24 17.39
N THR A 100 -12.89 -13.53 17.07
CA THR A 100 -14.11 -14.18 16.62
C THR A 100 -15.30 -13.69 17.43
N LYS A 101 -16.19 -12.91 16.80
CA LYS A 101 -17.63 -13.00 17.08
C LYS A 101 -18.34 -13.29 15.78
N THR A 102 -18.50 -14.59 15.57
CA THR A 102 -19.44 -15.25 14.69
C THR A 102 -20.84 -14.62 14.81
N LYS A 103 -21.43 -14.21 13.68
CA LYS A 103 -22.71 -14.69 13.12
C LYS A 103 -23.40 -13.60 12.31
N SER A 104 -23.18 -13.68 11.00
CA SER A 104 -24.21 -13.37 10.02
C SER A 104 -25.42 -14.28 10.27
N LYS A 105 -26.55 -13.65 10.58
CA LYS A 105 -27.84 -13.84 9.89
C LYS A 105 -28.39 -15.28 9.84
N LYS A 106 -29.39 -15.55 10.68
CA LYS A 106 -30.62 -16.21 10.26
C LYS A 106 -31.79 -15.66 11.07
#